data_AF-A0A0P7W0W9-F1
#
_entry.id   AF-A0A0P7W0W9-F1
#
_cell.length_a   1.000
_cell.length_b   1.000
_cell.length_c   1.000
_cell.angle_alpha   90.00
_cell.angle_beta   90.00
_cell.angle_gamma   90.00
#
_symmetry.space_group_name_H-M   'P 1'
#
loop_
_entity.id
_entity.type
_entity.pdbx_description
1 polymer ?
#
loop_
_entity_poly.entity_id
_entity_poly.type
_entity_poly.pdbx_seq_one_letter_code
_entity_poly.pdbx_strand_id
1 'polypeptide(L)'
;MRILMALMAAGGLAACDLSDPILATRSVPQAPPAAGPSDSERALCPGQSSPECRFENSPVKLAPEPVQLPRRALVFYPTAEPLSFVDGRGRDWVAPERTLTDGASIPKMFISIIGEPTSREFANAAAVHDAYCGVGNEDGPKFHGAPWRDVHRMFYDALRVGGTPETKAKLMYAAVYLGGPRWSDGGAELSGEPRLSSRGSLAALAQSEDVSPARYLPEPELRRIMRQVRDLLETAQPSLSQIETFIDMSVSESARHAAHAIGQGGNDHGEDPGYGIGDGPGVDGPPGEDVGPGDIGEG
;
A
#
# COMPACT_ATOMS: atom_id res chain seq x y z
N MET A 1 -63.24 40.33 21.62
CA MET A 1 -63.50 39.08 22.35
C MET A 1 -62.16 38.57 22.88
N ARG A 2 -61.87 38.85 24.15
CA ARG A 2 -60.69 38.41 24.90
C ARG A 2 -61.12 37.20 25.73
N ILE A 3 -60.35 36.11 25.76
CA ILE A 3 -60.48 35.08 26.78
C ILE A 3 -59.10 34.77 27.36
N LEU A 4 -59.15 34.58 28.67
CA LEU A 4 -58.12 34.63 29.70
C LEU A 4 -57.50 33.23 29.95
N MET A 5 -56.32 33.26 30.58
CA MET A 5 -55.58 32.19 31.27
C MET A 5 -56.40 31.08 31.97
N ALA A 6 -55.83 29.86 32.07
CA ALA A 6 -55.29 29.33 33.34
C ALA A 6 -54.72 27.89 33.22
N LEU A 7 -53.68 27.64 34.04
CA LEU A 7 -53.00 26.39 34.39
C LEU A 7 -53.93 25.24 34.82
N MET A 8 -53.47 23.99 34.63
CA MET A 8 -53.57 22.90 35.61
C MET A 8 -52.50 21.83 35.32
N ALA A 9 -51.97 21.24 36.39
CA ALA A 9 -50.84 20.31 36.41
C ALA A 9 -51.28 18.84 36.55
N ALA A 10 -50.29 17.96 36.42
CA ALA A 10 -50.17 16.59 36.93
C ALA A 10 -50.74 15.43 36.10
N GLY A 11 -49.95 14.35 36.01
CA GLY A 11 -50.39 13.04 35.57
C GLY A 11 -49.30 12.26 34.85
N GLY A 12 -48.45 11.56 35.61
CA GLY A 12 -47.54 10.56 35.05
C GLY A 12 -48.29 9.33 34.55
N LEU A 13 -47.81 8.74 33.47
CA LEU A 13 -48.13 7.37 33.06
C LEU A 13 -46.88 6.73 32.46
N ALA A 14 -46.62 5.52 32.92
CA ALA A 14 -45.56 4.62 32.50
C ALA A 14 -45.55 4.42 30.97
N ALA A 15 -44.36 4.42 30.38
CA ALA A 15 -44.14 3.94 29.03
C ALA A 15 -43.23 2.71 29.09
N CYS A 16 -43.71 1.65 28.46
CA CYS A 16 -43.14 0.32 28.40
C CYS A 16 -41.81 0.30 27.65
N ASP A 17 -40.91 -0.54 28.16
CA ASP A 17 -39.78 -1.15 27.46
C ASP A 17 -40.19 -1.67 26.08
N LEU A 18 -39.52 -1.15 25.05
CA LEU A 18 -39.39 -1.81 23.75
C LEU A 18 -38.01 -1.44 23.18
N SER A 19 -37.05 -2.33 23.43
CA SER A 19 -36.05 -2.83 22.49
C SER A 19 -35.51 -1.83 21.47
N ASP A 20 -34.43 -1.14 21.81
CA ASP A 20 -33.57 -0.51 20.82
C ASP A 20 -32.79 -1.59 20.03
N PRO A 21 -32.74 -1.51 18.69
CA PRO A 21 -31.84 -2.35 17.92
C PRO A 21 -30.40 -1.94 18.24
N ILE A 22 -29.59 -2.93 18.63
CA ILE A 22 -28.13 -2.78 18.78
C ILE A 22 -27.57 -2.37 17.42
N LEU A 23 -27.45 -1.05 17.22
CA LEU A 23 -26.55 -0.45 16.25
C LEU A 23 -25.15 -0.82 16.71
N ALA A 24 -24.61 -1.88 16.11
CA ALA A 24 -23.19 -2.17 16.16
C ALA A 24 -22.45 -0.95 15.57
N THR A 25 -22.04 -0.05 16.46
CA THR A 25 -21.13 1.04 16.14
C THR A 25 -19.83 0.39 15.69
N ARG A 26 -19.63 0.35 14.37
CA ARG A 26 -18.37 -0.03 13.76
C ARG A 26 -17.32 0.91 14.34
N SER A 27 -16.47 0.42 15.23
CA SER A 27 -15.40 1.20 15.83
C SER A 27 -14.48 1.68 14.70
N VAL A 28 -14.58 2.97 14.37
CA VAL A 28 -13.61 3.64 13.51
C VAL A 28 -12.27 3.58 14.26
N PRO A 29 -11.15 3.20 13.62
CA PRO A 29 -9.84 3.26 14.26
C PRO A 29 -9.62 4.68 14.77
N GLN A 30 -9.43 4.82 16.08
CA GLN A 30 -9.21 6.12 16.70
C GLN A 30 -7.92 6.70 16.12
N ALA A 31 -8.01 7.90 15.55
CA ALA A 31 -6.84 8.59 15.02
C ALA A 31 -5.78 8.69 16.13
N PRO A 32 -4.49 8.41 15.83
CA PRO A 32 -3.43 8.56 16.82
C PRO A 32 -3.46 10.00 17.37
N PRO A 33 -3.13 10.20 18.66
CA PRO A 33 -3.19 11.52 19.28
C PRO A 33 -2.40 12.53 18.44
N ALA A 34 -2.95 13.74 18.32
CA ALA A 34 -2.31 14.84 17.60
C ALA A 34 -1.01 15.25 18.29
N ALA A 35 0.09 14.57 17.96
CA ALA A 35 1.41 15.16 18.09
C ALA A 35 1.44 16.37 17.16
N GLY A 36 1.91 17.53 17.66
CA GLY A 36 2.11 18.70 16.81
C GLY A 36 3.00 18.34 15.61
N PRO A 37 2.92 19.07 14.49
CA PRO A 37 3.63 18.70 13.28
C PRO A 37 5.12 18.57 13.58
N SER A 38 5.71 17.44 13.19
CA SER A 38 7.16 17.23 13.30
C SER A 38 7.91 18.32 12.53
N ASP A 39 9.20 18.54 12.81
CA ASP A 39 10.00 19.50 12.04
C ASP A 39 10.01 19.18 10.53
N SER A 40 9.87 17.89 10.17
CA SER A 40 9.67 17.44 8.79
C SER A 40 8.35 17.85 8.15
N GLU A 41 7.31 18.16 8.94
CA GLU A 41 5.99 18.58 8.43
C GLU A 41 5.86 20.09 8.31
N ARG A 42 6.63 20.84 9.10
CA ARG A 42 6.75 22.29 8.95
C ARG A 42 7.52 22.69 7.68
N ALA A 43 8.34 21.78 7.16
CA ALA A 43 9.11 21.94 5.93
C ALA A 43 8.38 21.39 4.68
N LEU A 44 7.05 21.26 4.70
CA LEU A 44 6.27 20.82 3.54
C LEU A 44 5.78 22.03 2.71
N CYS A 45 5.60 21.81 1.41
CA CYS A 45 5.17 22.86 0.51
C CYS A 45 3.69 23.22 0.73
N PRO A 46 3.36 24.49 1.04
CA PRO A 46 1.98 24.88 1.37
C PRO A 46 1.04 24.86 0.16
N GLY A 47 1.56 24.92 -1.07
CA GLY A 47 0.79 24.91 -2.32
C GLY A 47 1.49 25.63 -3.48
N GLN A 48 0.73 25.97 -4.52
CA GLN A 48 1.21 26.66 -5.75
C GLN A 48 1.94 27.99 -5.52
N SER A 49 1.64 28.70 -4.42
CA SER A 49 2.14 30.06 -4.18
C SER A 49 3.38 30.12 -3.30
N SER A 50 4.10 29.00 -3.08
CA SER A 50 5.30 28.99 -2.24
C SER A 50 6.49 29.62 -2.97
N PRO A 51 7.18 30.63 -2.41
CA PRO A 51 8.43 31.14 -2.98
C PRO A 51 9.59 30.14 -2.80
N GLU A 52 9.47 29.22 -1.83
CA GLU A 52 10.54 28.28 -1.48
C GLU A 52 10.45 27.01 -2.33
N CYS A 53 9.24 26.52 -2.59
CA CYS A 53 9.00 25.34 -3.40
C CYS A 53 8.59 25.72 -4.82
N ARG A 54 9.31 25.23 -5.82
CA ARG A 54 9.03 25.58 -7.22
C ARG A 54 9.47 24.48 -8.17
N PHE A 55 8.81 24.43 -9.32
CA PHE A 55 9.35 23.74 -10.49
C PHE A 55 10.18 24.71 -11.33
N GLU A 56 11.25 24.19 -11.92
CA GLU A 56 12.02 24.85 -12.97
C GLU A 56 11.88 24.01 -14.24
N ASN A 57 11.66 24.68 -15.38
CA ASN A 57 11.29 24.04 -16.67
C ASN A 57 9.93 23.32 -16.66
N SER A 58 8.97 23.82 -15.88
CA SER A 58 7.56 23.41 -15.93
C SER A 58 6.77 24.19 -16.99
N PRO A 59 5.77 23.60 -17.67
CA PRO A 59 5.34 22.20 -17.53
C PRO A 59 6.34 21.22 -18.14
N VAL A 60 6.31 19.98 -17.66
CA VAL A 60 7.12 18.89 -18.21
C VAL A 60 6.93 18.78 -19.72
N LYS A 61 8.05 18.74 -20.44
CA LYS A 61 8.08 18.53 -21.89
C LYS A 61 8.38 17.06 -22.14
N LEU A 62 7.55 16.41 -22.96
CA LEU A 62 7.70 14.99 -23.29
C LEU A 62 8.16 14.84 -24.74
N ALA A 63 9.03 13.86 -24.99
CA ALA A 63 9.40 13.45 -26.33
C ALA A 63 8.18 12.83 -27.04
N PRO A 64 8.02 13.06 -28.36
CA PRO A 64 6.86 12.58 -29.08
C PRO A 64 6.86 11.06 -29.28
N GLU A 65 8.00 10.39 -29.17
CA GLU A 65 8.11 8.93 -29.31
C GLU A 65 7.82 8.21 -27.98
N PRO A 66 6.68 7.48 -27.87
CA PRO A 66 6.40 6.67 -26.70
C PRO A 66 7.31 5.44 -26.64
N VAL A 67 7.54 4.96 -25.42
CA VAL A 67 8.31 3.75 -25.12
C VAL A 67 7.39 2.72 -24.48
N GLN A 68 7.33 1.52 -25.08
CA GLN A 68 6.62 0.38 -24.51
C GLN A 68 7.62 -0.54 -23.83
N LEU A 69 7.58 -0.63 -22.51
CA LEU A 69 8.44 -1.55 -21.77
C LEU A 69 7.88 -2.98 -21.86
N PRO A 70 8.75 -4.02 -22.01
CA PRO A 70 8.31 -5.41 -22.02
C PRO A 70 7.51 -5.77 -20.76
N ARG A 71 6.41 -6.51 -20.93
CA ARG A 71 5.53 -6.98 -19.83
C ARG A 71 4.88 -5.87 -19.00
N ARG A 72 4.91 -4.62 -19.45
CA ARG A 72 4.16 -3.52 -18.85
C ARG A 72 2.97 -3.17 -19.74
N ALA A 73 1.82 -2.92 -19.12
CA ALA A 73 0.62 -2.50 -19.84
C ALA A 73 0.58 -0.98 -20.07
N LEU A 74 1.36 -0.22 -19.31
CA LEU A 74 1.45 1.24 -19.41
C LEU A 74 2.43 1.63 -20.51
N VAL A 75 2.13 2.75 -21.16
CA VAL A 75 2.97 3.40 -22.17
C VAL A 75 3.73 4.52 -21.48
N PHE A 76 5.05 4.56 -21.69
CA PHE A 76 5.92 5.55 -21.08
C PHE A 76 6.26 6.64 -22.08
N TYR A 77 6.32 7.87 -21.61
CA TYR A 77 6.78 9.01 -22.38
C TYR A 77 8.07 9.52 -21.76
N PRO A 78 9.14 9.63 -22.55
CA PRO A 78 10.38 10.20 -22.06
C PRO A 78 10.25 11.72 -21.89
N THR A 79 10.93 12.30 -20.91
CA THR A 79 11.12 13.75 -20.84
C THR A 79 12.00 14.23 -22.02
N ALA A 80 11.60 15.30 -22.68
CA ALA A 80 12.35 15.94 -23.77
C ALA A 80 13.40 16.92 -23.27
N GLU A 81 13.24 17.43 -22.04
CA GLU A 81 14.19 18.32 -21.38
C GLU A 81 14.19 18.01 -19.88
N PRO A 82 15.25 18.37 -19.13
CA PRO A 82 15.26 18.21 -17.68
C PRO A 82 14.19 19.06 -16.99
N LEU A 83 13.48 18.45 -16.05
CA LEU A 83 12.54 19.11 -15.14
C LEU A 83 13.13 19.08 -13.72
N SER A 84 13.22 20.23 -13.05
CA SER A 84 13.70 20.31 -11.67
C SER A 84 12.60 20.74 -10.72
N PHE A 85 12.69 20.30 -9.47
CA PHE A 85 11.77 20.63 -8.40
C PHE A 85 12.54 20.88 -7.10
N VAL A 86 12.21 21.98 -6.41
CA VAL A 86 12.74 22.30 -5.09
C VAL A 86 11.67 21.96 -4.05
N ASP A 87 11.97 21.04 -3.13
CA ASP A 87 11.05 20.65 -2.05
C ASP A 87 11.04 21.66 -0.89
N GLY A 88 10.14 21.48 0.08
CA GLY A 88 10.02 22.43 1.21
C GLY A 88 11.18 22.35 2.22
N ARG A 89 12.11 21.40 2.03
CA ARG A 89 13.40 21.33 2.74
C ARG A 89 14.53 22.00 1.95
N GLY A 90 14.23 22.59 0.79
CA GLY A 90 15.21 23.23 -0.08
C GLY A 90 16.09 22.26 -0.85
N ARG A 91 15.68 21.00 -1.01
CA ARG A 91 16.44 20.02 -1.81
C ARG A 91 16.02 20.04 -3.26
N ASP A 92 17.01 19.93 -4.13
CA ASP A 92 16.83 19.85 -5.58
C ASP A 92 16.60 18.42 -6.03
N TRP A 93 15.47 18.24 -6.70
CA TRP A 93 15.06 17.02 -7.36
C TRP A 93 15.02 17.25 -8.85
N VAL A 94 15.46 16.28 -9.65
CA VAL A 94 15.59 16.45 -11.09
C VAL A 94 15.08 15.19 -11.76
N ALA A 95 14.19 15.35 -12.74
CA ALA A 95 13.98 14.39 -13.80
C ALA A 95 14.90 14.77 -14.97
N PRO A 96 16.00 14.04 -15.21
CA PRO A 96 16.86 14.30 -16.37
C PRO A 96 16.08 14.18 -17.67
N GLU A 97 16.64 14.71 -18.76
CA GLU A 97 16.20 14.35 -20.10
C GLU A 97 16.15 12.83 -20.24
N ARG A 98 15.19 12.32 -21.03
CA ARG A 98 14.97 10.89 -21.28
C ARG A 98 14.40 10.09 -20.11
N THR A 99 14.08 10.72 -18.98
CA THR A 99 13.33 10.06 -17.88
C THR A 99 12.02 9.51 -18.42
N LEU A 100 11.81 8.20 -18.30
CA LEU A 100 10.56 7.55 -18.66
C LEU A 100 9.52 7.81 -17.59
N THR A 101 8.39 8.39 -17.96
CA THR A 101 7.24 8.59 -17.07
C THR A 101 5.96 8.05 -17.69
N ASP A 102 5.10 7.42 -16.88
CA ASP A 102 3.76 6.99 -17.29
C ASP A 102 2.65 7.88 -16.72
N GLY A 103 3.03 9.04 -16.15
CA GLY A 103 2.15 9.91 -15.39
C GLY A 103 2.03 9.46 -13.94
N ALA A 104 1.07 9.98 -13.19
CA ALA A 104 0.90 9.56 -11.80
C ALA A 104 0.38 8.12 -11.74
N SER A 105 1.23 7.18 -11.36
CA SER A 105 0.88 5.77 -11.11
C SER A 105 -0.11 5.63 -9.94
N ILE A 106 -1.38 5.90 -10.22
CA ILE A 106 -2.52 5.84 -9.29
C ILE A 106 -3.28 4.52 -9.52
N PRO A 107 -3.59 3.72 -8.47
CA PRO A 107 -4.40 2.52 -8.64
C PRO A 107 -5.76 2.86 -9.28
N LYS A 108 -6.15 2.09 -10.31
CA LYS A 108 -7.31 2.38 -11.17
C LYS A 108 -8.61 2.69 -10.41
N MET A 109 -8.79 2.08 -9.25
CA MET A 109 -9.95 2.30 -8.37
C MET A 109 -10.08 3.72 -7.81
N PHE A 110 -9.05 4.56 -7.90
CA PHE A 110 -9.08 5.94 -7.41
C PHE A 110 -9.14 6.98 -8.55
N ILE A 111 -9.09 6.57 -9.82
CA ILE A 111 -9.10 7.49 -10.98
C ILE A 111 -10.36 8.36 -11.02
N SER A 112 -11.53 7.83 -10.64
CA SER A 112 -12.78 8.63 -10.63
C SER A 112 -12.83 9.72 -9.56
N ILE A 113 -11.99 9.63 -8.53
CA ILE A 113 -11.95 10.57 -7.38
C ILE A 113 -10.73 11.48 -7.50
N ILE A 114 -9.63 10.97 -8.06
CA ILE A 114 -8.35 11.67 -8.21
C ILE A 114 -8.23 12.31 -9.60
N GLY A 115 -8.97 11.88 -10.61
CA GLY A 115 -8.78 12.34 -11.99
C GLY A 115 -7.73 11.51 -12.73
N GLU A 116 -7.49 11.86 -14.00
CA GLU A 116 -6.61 11.08 -14.87
C GLU A 116 -5.14 11.17 -14.42
N PRO A 117 -4.40 10.05 -14.36
CA PRO A 117 -2.95 9.99 -14.11
C PRO A 117 -2.10 10.99 -14.88
N THR A 118 -2.54 11.34 -16.09
CA THR A 118 -1.85 12.24 -17.03
C THR A 118 -2.32 13.68 -16.93
N SER A 119 -3.15 14.02 -15.93
CA SER A 119 -3.59 15.40 -15.74
C SER A 119 -2.38 16.32 -15.53
N ARG A 120 -2.52 17.56 -16.01
CA ARG A 120 -1.44 18.54 -15.97
C ARG A 120 -0.96 18.82 -14.55
N GLU A 121 -1.85 18.74 -13.57
CA GLU A 121 -1.48 18.96 -12.16
C GLU A 121 -0.60 17.84 -11.57
N PHE A 122 -0.53 16.66 -12.19
CA PHE A 122 0.31 15.55 -11.71
C PHE A 122 1.54 15.28 -12.57
N ALA A 123 1.49 15.61 -13.86
CA ALA A 123 2.53 15.23 -14.83
C ALA A 123 3.95 15.65 -14.39
N ASN A 124 4.10 16.85 -13.84
CA ASN A 124 5.38 17.31 -13.31
C ASN A 124 5.84 16.47 -12.11
N ALA A 125 4.94 16.23 -11.14
CA ALA A 125 5.27 15.47 -9.94
C ALA A 125 5.60 14.01 -10.27
N ALA A 126 4.85 13.41 -11.20
CA ALA A 126 5.10 12.07 -11.70
C ALA A 126 6.47 11.95 -12.36
N ALA A 127 6.84 12.86 -13.28
CA ALA A 127 8.13 12.80 -13.95
C ALA A 127 9.32 12.86 -12.98
N VAL A 128 9.26 13.73 -11.96
CA VAL A 128 10.32 13.80 -10.94
C VAL A 128 10.32 12.55 -10.05
N HIS A 129 9.17 12.00 -9.70
CA HIS A 129 9.08 10.75 -8.92
C HIS A 129 9.62 9.55 -9.71
N ASP A 130 9.23 9.41 -10.97
CA ASP A 130 9.64 8.32 -11.86
C ASP A 130 11.14 8.32 -12.14
N ALA A 131 11.80 9.49 -12.17
CA ALA A 131 13.26 9.56 -12.29
C ALA A 131 14.01 8.84 -11.16
N TYR A 132 13.39 8.72 -9.98
CA TYR A 132 14.03 8.13 -8.80
C TYR A 132 13.59 6.69 -8.54
N CYS A 133 12.43 6.25 -9.03
CA CYS A 133 11.96 4.89 -8.77
C CYS A 133 11.09 4.27 -9.86
N GLY A 134 10.87 4.99 -10.96
CA GLY A 134 10.07 4.54 -12.09
C GLY A 134 10.78 3.41 -12.83
N VAL A 135 10.01 2.38 -13.19
CA VAL A 135 10.52 1.25 -13.99
C VAL A 135 10.96 1.76 -15.36
N GLY A 136 12.08 1.24 -15.86
CA GLY A 136 12.72 1.68 -17.09
C GLY A 136 13.72 2.83 -16.91
N ASN A 137 13.84 3.39 -15.71
CA ASN A 137 14.86 4.40 -15.37
C ASN A 137 16.04 3.80 -14.61
N GLU A 138 16.18 2.47 -14.50
CA GLU A 138 17.17 1.80 -13.64
C GLU A 138 18.62 2.22 -13.96
N ASP A 139 18.93 2.44 -15.23
CA ASP A 139 20.25 2.91 -15.70
C ASP A 139 20.41 4.45 -15.64
N GLY A 140 19.36 5.17 -15.19
CA GLY A 140 19.32 6.61 -15.12
C GLY A 140 20.09 7.17 -13.92
N PRO A 141 20.64 8.40 -14.01
CA PRO A 141 21.54 8.94 -12.99
C PRO A 141 20.85 9.32 -11.67
N LYS A 142 19.52 9.23 -11.59
CA LYS A 142 18.72 9.58 -10.41
C LYS A 142 18.02 8.39 -9.76
N PHE A 143 18.02 7.23 -10.43
CA PHE A 143 17.35 6.05 -9.93
C PHE A 143 17.93 5.62 -8.58
N HIS A 144 17.07 5.49 -7.58
CA HIS A 144 17.39 5.26 -6.18
C HIS A 144 18.47 6.21 -5.59
N GLY A 145 18.63 7.40 -6.17
CA GLY A 145 19.63 8.40 -5.75
C GLY A 145 19.31 9.13 -4.45
N ALA A 146 18.19 8.80 -3.80
CA ALA A 146 17.76 9.33 -2.51
C ALA A 146 16.95 8.26 -1.75
N PRO A 147 16.77 8.37 -0.43
CA PRO A 147 15.94 7.43 0.34
C PRO A 147 14.50 7.39 -0.17
N TRP A 148 13.89 6.21 -0.24
CA TRP A 148 12.54 6.04 -0.78
C TRP A 148 11.49 6.88 -0.07
N ARG A 149 11.60 7.01 1.26
CA ARG A 149 10.71 7.87 2.08
C ARG A 149 10.76 9.32 1.61
N ASP A 150 11.95 9.80 1.31
CA ASP A 150 12.16 11.17 0.86
C ASP A 150 11.66 11.40 -0.56
N VAL A 151 11.85 10.41 -1.47
CA VAL A 151 11.28 10.46 -2.83
C VAL A 151 9.76 10.51 -2.78
N HIS A 152 9.13 9.70 -1.94
CA HIS A 152 7.67 9.69 -1.83
C HIS A 152 7.14 10.96 -1.15
N ARG A 153 7.84 11.51 -0.16
CA ARG A 153 7.46 12.81 0.43
C ARG A 153 7.64 13.96 -0.55
N MET A 154 8.69 13.94 -1.37
CA MET A 154 8.87 14.91 -2.45
C MET A 154 7.70 14.87 -3.43
N PHE A 155 7.19 13.68 -3.76
CA PHE A 155 6.02 13.56 -4.63
C PHE A 155 4.80 14.31 -4.07
N TYR A 156 4.57 14.26 -2.76
CA TYR A 156 3.52 15.07 -2.12
C TYR A 156 3.76 16.58 -2.34
N ASP A 157 4.95 17.07 -2.04
CA ASP A 157 5.30 18.48 -2.21
C ASP A 157 5.13 18.95 -3.67
N ALA A 158 5.61 18.13 -4.60
CA ALA A 158 5.50 18.35 -6.04
C ALA A 158 4.04 18.41 -6.49
N LEU A 159 3.16 17.55 -5.95
CA LEU A 159 1.72 17.61 -6.19
C LEU A 159 1.09 18.91 -5.67
N ARG A 160 1.48 19.36 -4.46
CA ARG A 160 0.98 20.61 -3.87
C ARG A 160 1.36 21.82 -4.72
N VAL A 161 2.62 21.90 -5.16
CA VAL A 161 3.11 22.97 -6.05
C VAL A 161 2.48 22.85 -7.44
N GLY A 162 2.19 21.64 -7.93
CA GLY A 162 1.47 21.40 -9.18
C GLY A 162 0.00 21.84 -9.16
N GLY A 163 -0.57 22.14 -7.99
CA GLY A 163 -1.98 22.56 -7.84
C GLY A 163 -2.92 21.51 -7.32
N THR A 164 -2.42 20.34 -6.94
CA THR A 164 -3.25 19.28 -6.39
C THR A 164 -3.75 19.70 -5.00
N PRO A 165 -5.07 19.72 -4.74
CA PRO A 165 -5.63 19.98 -3.41
C PRO A 165 -5.02 19.08 -2.34
N GLU A 166 -4.86 19.60 -1.12
CA GLU A 166 -4.08 18.94 -0.07
C GLU A 166 -4.57 17.52 0.25
N THR A 167 -5.87 17.36 0.50
CA THR A 167 -6.48 16.04 0.79
C THR A 167 -6.21 15.04 -0.32
N LYS A 168 -6.27 15.49 -1.58
CA LYS A 168 -6.02 14.67 -2.77
C LYS A 168 -4.54 14.32 -2.89
N ALA A 169 -3.64 15.27 -2.64
CA ALA A 169 -2.20 15.03 -2.61
C ALA A 169 -1.82 14.03 -1.49
N LYS A 170 -2.42 14.15 -0.30
CA LYS A 170 -2.26 13.19 0.81
C LYS A 170 -2.75 11.79 0.45
N LEU A 171 -3.88 11.68 -0.25
CA LEU A 171 -4.39 10.39 -0.70
C LEU A 171 -3.47 9.74 -1.75
N MET A 172 -2.94 10.53 -2.68
CA MET A 172 -1.95 10.06 -3.66
C MET A 172 -0.64 9.65 -2.99
N TYR A 173 -0.17 10.45 -2.03
CA TYR A 173 0.98 10.12 -1.19
C TYR A 173 0.81 8.77 -0.46
N ALA A 174 -0.35 8.57 0.18
CA ALA A 174 -0.65 7.32 0.86
C ALA A 174 -0.59 6.11 -0.07
N ALA A 175 -1.07 6.25 -1.31
CA ALA A 175 -1.04 5.19 -2.30
C ALA A 175 0.40 4.80 -2.67
N VAL A 176 1.29 5.78 -2.92
CA VAL A 176 2.70 5.50 -3.21
C VAL A 176 3.47 5.02 -1.98
N TYR A 177 3.13 5.49 -0.78
CA TYR A 177 3.76 4.99 0.46
C TYR A 177 3.42 3.51 0.72
N LEU A 178 2.18 3.11 0.44
CA LEU A 178 1.71 1.73 0.61
C LEU A 178 2.17 0.79 -0.52
N GLY A 179 2.17 1.26 -1.76
CA GLY A 179 2.37 0.40 -2.94
C GLY A 179 3.59 0.71 -3.80
N GLY A 180 4.26 1.83 -3.57
CA GLY A 180 5.46 2.23 -4.29
C GLY A 180 6.65 1.32 -3.96
N PRO A 181 7.66 1.28 -4.86
CA PRO A 181 8.89 0.55 -4.63
C PRO A 181 9.66 1.15 -3.43
N ARG A 182 10.36 0.29 -2.72
CA ARG A 182 11.24 0.65 -1.60
C ARG A 182 12.61 0.04 -1.85
N TRP A 183 13.65 0.69 -1.34
CA TRP A 183 15.04 0.28 -1.51
C TRP A 183 15.85 0.72 -0.30
N SER A 184 16.91 -0.02 0.01
CA SER A 184 17.82 0.32 1.10
C SER A 184 18.73 1.49 0.73
N ASP A 185 19.13 2.25 1.74
CA ASP A 185 20.18 3.26 1.61
C ASP A 185 21.52 2.55 1.32
N GLY A 186 21.82 2.29 0.05
CA GLY A 186 23.05 1.57 -0.32
C GLY A 186 23.06 0.77 -1.63
N GLY A 187 22.05 0.90 -2.50
CA GLY A 187 22.14 0.39 -3.88
C GLY A 187 22.13 -1.13 -4.04
N ALA A 188 21.74 -1.90 -3.01
CA ALA A 188 21.51 -3.34 -3.16
C ALA A 188 20.02 -3.60 -3.44
N GLU A 189 19.68 -3.56 -4.72
CA GLU A 189 18.36 -3.84 -5.23
C GLU A 189 17.99 -5.31 -5.01
N LEU A 190 16.95 -5.58 -4.22
CA LEU A 190 16.19 -6.83 -4.35
C LEU A 190 15.24 -6.68 -5.55
N SER A 191 15.82 -6.73 -6.75
CA SER A 191 15.12 -6.78 -8.06
C SER A 191 14.48 -8.15 -8.34
N GLY A 192 14.54 -9.08 -7.38
CA GLY A 192 13.72 -10.28 -7.39
C GLY A 192 12.35 -10.01 -6.80
N GLU A 193 11.28 -10.42 -7.50
CA GLU A 193 10.04 -10.82 -6.84
C GLU A 193 10.41 -11.64 -5.58
N PRO A 194 9.89 -11.34 -4.39
CA PRO A 194 10.07 -12.21 -3.25
C PRO A 194 9.41 -13.54 -3.65
N ARG A 195 10.21 -14.48 -4.15
CA ARG A 195 9.81 -15.88 -4.14
C ARG A 195 9.65 -16.15 -2.67
N LEU A 196 8.39 -16.30 -2.24
CA LEU A 196 8.02 -16.88 -0.96
C LEU A 196 8.67 -18.26 -0.90
N SER A 197 9.97 -18.30 -0.60
CA SER A 197 10.57 -19.46 0.01
C SER A 197 9.78 -19.63 1.29
N SER A 198 9.35 -20.85 1.55
CA SER A 198 8.64 -21.30 2.76
C SER A 198 9.36 -21.00 4.09
N ARG A 199 10.40 -20.16 4.08
CA ARG A 199 11.24 -19.73 5.20
C ARG A 199 11.17 -18.24 5.52
N GLY A 200 10.57 -17.39 4.67
CA GLY A 200 10.30 -15.99 4.99
C GLY A 200 8.90 -15.85 5.57
N SER A 201 8.76 -15.65 6.88
CA SER A 201 7.43 -15.40 7.45
C SER A 201 6.91 -14.04 6.96
N LEU A 202 5.61 -13.95 6.65
CA LEU A 202 4.97 -12.67 6.30
C LEU A 202 5.22 -11.60 7.39
N ALA A 203 5.35 -12.04 8.65
CA ALA A 203 5.71 -11.19 9.77
C ALA A 203 7.15 -10.64 9.68
N ALA A 204 8.10 -11.38 9.10
CA ALA A 204 9.45 -10.88 8.86
C ALA A 204 9.49 -9.89 7.69
N LEU A 205 8.74 -10.14 6.61
CA LEU A 205 8.60 -9.19 5.50
C LEU A 205 7.94 -7.88 5.94
N ALA A 206 6.95 -7.94 6.82
CA ALA A 206 6.29 -6.76 7.39
C ALA A 206 7.20 -5.93 8.31
N GLN A 207 8.29 -6.51 8.83
CA GLN A 207 9.32 -5.80 9.58
C GLN A 207 10.40 -5.19 8.68
N SER A 208 10.45 -5.56 7.40
CA SER A 208 11.41 -5.02 6.46
C SER A 208 10.94 -3.67 5.93
N GLU A 209 11.67 -2.60 6.23
CA GLU A 209 11.35 -1.27 5.72
C GLU A 209 11.51 -1.16 4.20
N ASP A 210 12.44 -1.93 3.62
CA ASP A 210 12.81 -1.86 2.21
C ASP A 210 11.94 -2.71 1.27
N VAL A 211 10.89 -3.35 1.80
CA VAL A 211 9.96 -4.15 0.99
C VAL A 211 8.58 -3.51 1.01
N SER A 212 8.09 -3.15 -0.17
CA SER A 212 6.74 -2.59 -0.33
C SER A 212 5.68 -3.59 0.13
N PRO A 213 4.68 -3.17 0.93
CA PRO A 213 3.53 -3.99 1.32
C PRO A 213 2.81 -4.64 0.14
N ALA A 214 2.76 -3.96 -1.01
CA ALA A 214 2.15 -4.50 -2.23
C ALA A 214 2.82 -5.78 -2.77
N ARG A 215 4.05 -6.10 -2.34
CA ARG A 215 4.75 -7.33 -2.74
C ARG A 215 4.34 -8.56 -1.93
N TYR A 216 3.72 -8.40 -0.76
CA TYR A 216 3.40 -9.52 0.13
C TYR A 216 1.99 -9.51 0.73
N LEU A 217 1.27 -8.38 0.67
CA LEU A 217 -0.15 -8.34 1.03
C LEU A 217 -1.05 -8.55 -0.18
N PRO A 218 -2.15 -9.31 -0.05
CA PRO A 218 -3.08 -9.51 -1.13
C PRO A 218 -3.86 -8.23 -1.45
N GLU A 219 -4.24 -8.03 -2.71
CA GLU A 219 -4.90 -6.80 -3.18
C GLU A 219 -6.14 -6.39 -2.35
N PRO A 220 -7.06 -7.29 -1.93
CA PRO A 220 -8.20 -6.92 -1.09
C PRO A 220 -7.81 -6.20 0.21
N GLU A 221 -6.65 -6.54 0.76
CA GLU A 221 -6.14 -5.97 1.99
C GLU A 221 -5.53 -4.59 1.78
N LEU A 222 -4.74 -4.40 0.73
CA LEU A 222 -4.27 -3.09 0.31
C LEU A 222 -5.44 -2.13 0.06
N ARG A 223 -6.50 -2.63 -0.60
CA ARG A 223 -7.75 -1.89 -0.84
C ARG A 223 -8.46 -1.55 0.47
N ARG A 224 -8.42 -2.42 1.48
CA ARG A 224 -9.00 -2.17 2.81
C ARG A 224 -8.25 -1.03 3.52
N ILE A 225 -6.92 -1.09 3.56
CA ILE A 225 -6.07 -0.08 4.18
C ILE A 225 -6.31 1.28 3.52
N MET A 226 -6.30 1.36 2.19
CA MET A 226 -6.53 2.62 1.48
C MET A 226 -7.94 3.21 1.69
N ARG A 227 -8.97 2.38 1.88
CA ARG A 227 -10.30 2.88 2.27
C ARG A 227 -10.25 3.54 3.64
N GLN A 228 -9.58 2.93 4.62
CA GLN A 228 -9.46 3.53 5.96
C GLN A 228 -8.62 4.81 5.95
N VAL A 229 -7.58 4.90 5.12
CA VAL A 229 -6.83 6.15 4.94
C VAL A 229 -7.72 7.26 4.38
N ARG A 230 -8.60 6.96 3.41
CA ARG A 230 -9.57 7.93 2.89
C ARG A 230 -10.49 8.43 4.02
N ASP A 231 -11.05 7.52 4.81
CA ASP A 231 -11.91 7.87 5.94
C ASP A 231 -11.18 8.75 6.97
N LEU A 232 -9.89 8.46 7.23
CA LEU A 232 -9.03 9.27 8.11
C LEU A 232 -8.83 10.69 7.54
N LEU A 233 -8.57 10.81 6.24
CA LEU A 233 -8.39 12.10 5.57
C LEU A 233 -9.65 12.97 5.61
N GLU A 234 -10.83 12.36 5.53
CA GLU A 234 -12.13 13.04 5.58
C GLU A 234 -12.48 13.53 6.99
N THR A 235 -11.95 12.88 8.03
CA THR A 235 -12.39 13.10 9.42
C THR A 235 -11.38 13.84 10.31
N ALA A 236 -10.08 13.72 10.03
CA ALA A 236 -9.04 14.13 10.98
C ALA A 236 -7.95 15.08 10.43
N GLN A 237 -7.95 15.40 9.13
CA GLN A 237 -6.90 16.17 8.45
C GLN A 237 -5.47 15.77 8.90
N PRO A 238 -5.13 14.47 8.85
CA PRO A 238 -3.87 13.97 9.40
C PRO A 238 -2.68 14.57 8.67
N SER A 239 -1.57 14.67 9.39
CA SER A 239 -0.27 14.99 8.84
C SER A 239 0.32 13.80 8.05
N LEU A 240 1.39 14.01 7.28
CA LEU A 240 2.00 12.90 6.51
C LEU A 240 2.53 11.80 7.44
N SER A 241 3.16 12.16 8.56
CA SER A 241 3.70 11.20 9.51
C SER A 241 2.60 10.38 10.19
N GLN A 242 1.43 11.00 10.42
CA GLN A 242 0.25 10.29 10.93
C GLN A 242 -0.30 9.30 9.90
N ILE A 243 -0.31 9.65 8.61
CA ILE A 243 -0.70 8.74 7.53
C ILE A 243 0.28 7.56 7.44
N GLU A 244 1.59 7.82 7.48
CA GLU A 244 2.63 6.79 7.48
C GLU A 244 2.45 5.81 8.63
N THR A 245 2.31 6.35 9.86
CA THR A 245 2.08 5.56 11.08
C THR A 245 0.83 4.69 10.96
N PHE A 246 -0.26 5.27 10.46
CA PHE A 246 -1.52 4.54 10.27
C PHE A 246 -1.35 3.38 9.28
N ILE A 247 -0.67 3.61 8.15
CA ILE A 247 -0.40 2.59 7.14
C ILE A 247 0.48 1.48 7.73
N ASP A 248 1.59 1.83 8.37
CA ASP A 248 2.55 0.86 8.92
C ASP A 248 1.92 -0.03 10.01
N MET A 249 1.08 0.56 10.86
CA MET A 249 0.28 -0.19 11.85
C MET A 249 -0.71 -1.14 11.17
N SER A 250 -1.44 -0.65 10.17
CA SER A 250 -2.44 -1.45 9.46
C SER A 250 -1.81 -2.62 8.71
N VAL A 251 -0.69 -2.39 8.01
CA VAL A 251 0.10 -3.42 7.31
C VAL A 251 0.60 -4.46 8.29
N SER A 252 1.12 -4.03 9.44
CA SER A 252 1.62 -4.94 10.48
C SER A 252 0.52 -5.83 11.05
N GLU A 253 -0.68 -5.28 11.26
CA GLU A 253 -1.87 -6.04 11.68
C GLU A 253 -2.28 -7.06 10.61
N SER A 254 -2.41 -6.62 9.35
CA SER A 254 -2.71 -7.47 8.20
C SER A 254 -1.76 -8.66 8.08
N ALA A 255 -0.45 -8.39 8.19
CA ALA A 255 0.58 -9.42 8.06
C ALA A 255 0.52 -10.43 9.22
N ARG A 256 0.21 -9.98 10.45
CA ARG A 256 -0.02 -10.88 11.59
C ARG A 256 -1.23 -11.77 11.38
N HIS A 257 -2.36 -11.22 10.95
CA HIS A 257 -3.57 -12.02 10.67
C HIS A 257 -3.31 -13.05 9.57
N ALA A 258 -2.63 -12.67 8.49
CA ALA A 258 -2.26 -13.59 7.43
C ALA A 258 -1.32 -14.70 7.93
N ALA A 259 -0.33 -14.38 8.76
CA ALA A 259 0.58 -15.36 9.35
C ALA A 259 -0.14 -16.35 10.28
N HIS A 260 -1.09 -15.88 11.09
CA HIS A 260 -1.91 -16.74 11.95
C HIS A 260 -2.79 -17.70 11.15
N ALA A 261 -3.44 -17.23 10.08
CA ALA A 261 -4.26 -18.08 9.22
C ALA A 261 -3.46 -19.22 8.57
N ILE A 262 -2.23 -18.94 8.13
CA ILE A 262 -1.31 -19.96 7.57
C ILE A 262 -0.88 -20.96 8.64
N GLY A 263 -0.58 -20.49 9.85
CA GLY A 263 -0.19 -21.36 10.98
C GLY A 263 -1.31 -22.28 11.46
N GLN A 264 -2.57 -21.86 11.37
CA GLN A 264 -3.73 -22.69 11.71
C GLN A 264 -4.08 -23.73 10.64
N GLY A 265 -3.90 -23.39 9.35
CA GLY A 265 -4.13 -24.33 8.24
C GLY A 265 -3.10 -25.47 8.12
N GLY A 266 -1.96 -25.37 8.80
CA GLY A 266 -0.92 -26.41 8.83
C GLY A 266 -1.11 -27.49 9.90
N ASN A 267 -2.09 -27.34 10.80
CA ASN A 267 -2.35 -28.28 11.89
C ASN A 267 -3.51 -29.25 11.61
N ASP A 268 -4.12 -29.21 10.41
CA ASP A 268 -5.17 -30.16 10.02
C ASP A 268 -4.54 -31.40 9.35
N HIS A 269 -3.71 -32.12 10.10
CA HIS A 269 -3.44 -33.53 9.81
C HIS A 269 -4.51 -34.34 10.52
N GLY A 270 -5.48 -34.82 9.73
CA GLY A 270 -6.62 -35.59 10.19
C GLY A 270 -6.22 -36.69 11.18
N GLU A 271 -6.71 -36.56 12.41
CA GLU A 271 -7.01 -37.71 13.24
C GLU A 271 -8.13 -38.47 12.52
N ASP A 272 -7.76 -39.52 11.79
CA ASP A 272 -8.70 -40.55 11.35
C ASP A 272 -9.14 -41.33 12.60
N PRO A 273 -10.40 -41.24 13.05
CA PRO A 273 -10.88 -42.04 14.16
C PRO A 273 -11.13 -43.46 13.65
N GLY A 274 -10.38 -44.40 14.23
CA GLY A 274 -10.35 -45.80 13.87
C GLY A 274 -11.71 -46.43 13.57
N TYR A 275 -11.76 -47.15 12.44
CA TYR A 275 -12.85 -48.07 12.16
C TYR A 275 -12.59 -49.41 12.86
N GLY A 276 -13.60 -49.84 13.60
CA GLY A 276 -13.56 -50.97 14.52
C GLY A 276 -13.40 -52.34 13.86
N ILE A 277 -12.94 -53.24 14.72
CA ILE A 277 -12.84 -54.69 14.56
C ILE A 277 -14.19 -55.29 14.18
N GLY A 278 -14.19 -56.14 13.14
CA GLY A 278 -15.28 -57.05 12.80
C GLY A 278 -14.71 -58.38 12.33
N ASP A 279 -14.96 -59.43 13.11
CA ASP A 279 -14.50 -60.80 12.94
C ASP A 279 -14.91 -61.47 11.61
N GLY A 280 -14.03 -62.33 11.08
CA GLY A 280 -14.34 -63.30 10.03
C GLY A 280 -13.18 -64.30 9.82
N PRO A 281 -13.39 -65.63 9.97
CA PRO A 281 -12.32 -66.62 9.90
C PRO A 281 -12.18 -67.27 8.52
N GLY A 282 -10.96 -67.74 8.21
CA GLY A 282 -10.68 -68.74 7.17
C GLY A 282 -9.51 -68.36 6.25
N VAL A 283 -8.34 -68.99 6.41
CA VAL A 283 -7.77 -70.05 5.54
C VAL A 283 -7.40 -69.53 4.14
N ASP A 284 -6.19 -69.62 3.58
CA ASP A 284 -5.04 -70.50 3.75
C ASP A 284 -3.75 -69.76 3.35
N GLY A 285 -2.63 -70.03 4.03
CA GLY A 285 -1.31 -69.60 3.60
C GLY A 285 -0.63 -70.63 2.69
N PRO A 286 0.16 -70.22 1.69
CA PRO A 286 1.06 -71.15 1.00
C PRO A 286 2.39 -71.30 1.79
N PRO A 287 2.98 -72.50 1.83
CA PRO A 287 4.24 -72.74 2.50
C PRO A 287 5.42 -72.22 1.66
N GLY A 288 6.45 -71.73 2.36
CA GLY A 288 7.75 -71.46 1.76
C GLY A 288 8.60 -72.71 1.63
N GLU A 289 9.63 -72.59 0.78
CA GLU A 289 10.99 -73.15 0.86
C GLU A 289 11.51 -73.35 -0.58
N ASP A 290 12.60 -72.68 -0.97
CA ASP A 290 13.90 -73.35 -1.09
C ASP A 290 15.05 -72.35 -1.36
N VAL A 291 16.26 -72.77 -1.00
CA VAL A 291 17.46 -71.98 -0.76
C VAL A 291 18.44 -72.06 -1.95
N GLY A 292 18.82 -70.89 -2.50
CA GLY A 292 20.13 -70.54 -3.12
C GLY A 292 20.69 -71.39 -4.29
N PRO A 293 21.95 -71.14 -4.73
CA PRO A 293 22.72 -69.89 -4.81
C PRO A 293 23.28 -69.60 -6.23
N GLY A 294 23.66 -68.35 -6.49
CA GLY A 294 24.89 -68.00 -7.24
C GLY A 294 25.01 -68.24 -8.76
N ASP A 295 25.43 -67.16 -9.42
CA ASP A 295 26.52 -67.09 -10.42
C ASP A 295 26.16 -66.84 -11.91
N ILE A 296 26.97 -65.93 -12.52
CA ILE A 296 27.29 -65.64 -13.94
C ILE A 296 26.15 -65.54 -14.97
N GLY A 297 26.05 -64.58 -15.91
CA GLY A 297 27.01 -63.77 -16.64
C GLY A 297 26.57 -63.73 -18.13
N GLU A 298 26.67 -62.54 -18.75
CA GLU A 298 26.70 -62.25 -20.21
C GLU A 298 25.46 -62.49 -21.11
N GLY A 299 25.18 -61.48 -21.96
CA GLY A 299 24.25 -61.54 -23.10
C GLY A 299 23.53 -60.25 -23.40
#